data_AF-A0A9P0D687-F1
#
_entry.id   AF-A0A9P0D687-F1
#
_cell.length_a   1.000
_cell.length_b   1.000
_cell.length_c   1.000
_cell.angle_alpha   90.00
_cell.angle_beta   90.00
_cell.angle_gamma   90.00
#
_symmetry.space_group_name_H-M   'P 1'
#
loop_
_entity.id
_entity.type
_entity.pdbx_description
1 polymer ?
#
loop_
_entity_poly.entity_id
_entity_poly.type
_entity_poly.pdbx_seq_one_letter_code
_entity_poly.pdbx_strand_id
1 'polypeptide(L)' 'MSGAAAASKLALPGPLKAIGKKHIEIASQWVGSAMVFGATAGVTLCYATDWRVIVDYIPYYNGKFKEE' A
#
# COMPACT_ATOMS: atom_id res chain seq x y z
N MET A 1 11.82 13.85 -0.41
CA MET A 1 11.99 12.49 0.15
C MET A 1 11.93 11.52 -1.03
N SER A 2 13.06 10.90 -1.36
CA SER A 2 13.27 10.15 -2.61
C SER A 2 12.60 8.77 -2.54
N GLY A 3 11.44 8.63 -3.19
CA GLY A 3 10.81 7.33 -3.49
C GLY A 3 11.39 6.63 -4.73
N ALA A 4 12.29 7.31 -5.47
CA ALA A 4 12.86 6.80 -6.72
C ALA A 4 13.99 5.77 -6.51
N ALA A 5 14.50 5.63 -5.29
CA ALA A 5 15.66 4.77 -5.01
C ALA A 5 15.37 3.27 -5.16
N ALA A 6 14.13 2.83 -4.99
CA ALA A 6 13.77 1.40 -5.08
C ALA A 6 13.73 0.88 -6.52
N ALA A 7 13.49 1.75 -7.51
CA ALA A 7 13.20 1.35 -8.87
C ALA A 7 14.44 1.18 -9.77
N SER A 8 15.58 1.82 -9.42
CA SER A 8 16.71 1.95 -10.36
C SER A 8 17.63 0.72 -10.46
N LYS A 9 17.47 -0.28 -9.56
CA LYS A 9 18.33 -1.50 -9.51
C LYS A 9 17.58 -2.83 -9.73
N LEU A 10 16.41 -2.81 -10.34
CA LEU A 10 15.65 -4.04 -10.58
C LEU A 10 16.13 -4.72 -11.89
N ALA A 11 17.01 -5.71 -11.78
CA ALA A 11 17.37 -6.59 -12.90
C ALA A 11 16.22 -7.58 -13.13
N LEU A 12 15.29 -7.21 -14.01
CA LEU A 12 14.05 -7.96 -14.27
C LEU A 12 14.31 -9.25 -15.08
N PRO A 13 13.98 -10.45 -14.56
CA PRO A 13 14.19 -11.70 -15.27
C PRO A 13 13.14 -11.95 -16.38
N GLY A 14 13.58 -12.57 -17.47
CA GLY A 14 12.74 -13.14 -18.54
C GLY A 14 11.66 -12.20 -19.10
N PRO A 15 10.35 -12.49 -18.93
CA PRO A 15 9.26 -11.75 -19.56
C PRO A 15 9.13 -10.31 -19.08
N LEU A 16 9.67 -9.99 -17.90
CA LEU A 16 9.61 -8.64 -17.32
C LEU A 16 10.59 -7.67 -18.00
N LYS A 17 11.50 -8.16 -18.87
CA LYS A 17 12.34 -7.31 -19.73
C LYS A 17 11.52 -6.48 -20.73
N ALA A 18 10.28 -6.91 -21.05
CA ALA A 18 9.34 -6.13 -21.84
C ALA A 18 8.93 -4.82 -21.13
N ILE A 19 8.97 -4.81 -19.80
CA ILE A 19 8.80 -3.61 -18.98
C ILE A 19 10.13 -2.86 -18.99
N GLY A 20 10.34 -2.07 -20.05
CA GLY A 20 11.53 -1.25 -20.20
C GLY A 20 11.64 -0.13 -19.15
N LYS A 21 12.85 0.46 -19.03
CA LYS A 21 13.18 1.53 -18.07
C LYS A 21 12.15 2.67 -18.01
N LYS A 22 11.59 3.06 -19.17
CA LYS A 22 10.54 4.09 -19.27
C LYS A 22 9.28 3.76 -18.49
N HIS A 23 8.82 2.51 -18.49
CA HIS A 23 7.61 2.11 -17.76
C HIS A 23 7.83 2.13 -16.24
N ILE A 24 9.05 1.79 -15.81
CA ILE A 24 9.47 1.86 -14.41
C ILE A 24 9.53 3.32 -13.94
N GLU A 25 10.06 4.21 -14.77
CA GLU A 25 10.11 5.64 -14.48
C GLU A 25 8.71 6.23 -14.35
N ILE A 26 7.81 5.91 -15.28
CA ILE A 26 6.40 6.31 -15.19
C ILE A 26 5.76 5.75 -13.91
N ALA A 27 5.91 4.45 -13.64
CA ALA A 27 5.35 3.82 -12.44
C ALA A 27 5.86 4.49 -11.15
N SER A 28 7.12 4.94 -11.13
CA SER A 28 7.70 5.65 -9.98
C SER A 28 6.98 6.98 -9.68
N GLN A 29 6.46 7.65 -10.70
CA GLN A 29 5.70 8.90 -10.53
C GLN A 29 4.32 8.66 -9.89
N TRP A 30 3.75 7.46 -10.07
CA TRP A 30 2.45 7.08 -9.51
C TRP A 30 2.52 6.51 -8.09
N VAL A 31 3.72 6.29 -7.54
CA VAL A 31 3.90 5.68 -6.21
C VAL A 31 3.14 6.44 -5.12
N GLY A 32 3.19 7.78 -5.13
CA GLY A 32 2.48 8.59 -4.15
C GLY A 32 0.97 8.40 -4.22
N SER A 33 0.39 8.43 -5.42
CA SER A 33 -1.05 8.19 -5.62
C SER A 33 -1.45 6.77 -5.24
N ALA A 34 -0.65 5.77 -5.61
CA ALA A 34 -0.89 4.37 -5.25
C ALA A 34 -0.87 4.16 -3.73
N MET A 35 0.04 4.81 -3.01
CA MET A 35 0.08 4.79 -1.55
C MET A 35 -1.20 5.39 -0.94
N VAL A 36 -1.64 6.55 -1.42
CA VAL A 36 -2.85 7.21 -0.89
C VAL A 36 -4.08 6.36 -1.16
N PHE A 37 -4.30 5.91 -2.39
CA PHE A 37 -5.45 5.07 -2.72
C PHE A 37 -5.41 3.72 -2.00
N GLY A 38 -4.23 3.11 -1.87
CA GLY A 38 -4.04 1.88 -1.10
C GLY A 38 -4.36 2.07 0.38
N ALA A 39 -3.91 3.17 0.99
CA ALA A 39 -4.23 3.50 2.37
C ALA A 39 -5.72 3.74 2.57
N THR A 40 -6.36 4.53 1.69
CA THR A 40 -7.81 4.78 1.74
C THR A 40 -8.60 3.47 1.62
N ALA A 41 -8.29 2.65 0.61
CA ALA A 41 -8.94 1.36 0.43
C ALA A 41 -8.74 0.44 1.66
N GLY A 42 -7.54 0.41 2.22
CA GLY A 42 -7.23 -0.33 3.45
C GLY A 42 -8.08 0.12 4.63
N VAL A 43 -8.20 1.42 4.87
CA VAL A 43 -9.05 1.97 5.95
C VAL A 43 -10.52 1.64 5.70
N THR A 44 -11.01 1.82 4.48
CA THR A 44 -12.40 1.48 4.12
C THR A 44 -12.69 0.00 4.34
N LEU A 45 -11.77 -0.89 3.98
CA LEU A 45 -11.91 -2.33 4.23
C LEU A 45 -11.95 -2.64 5.72
N CYS A 46 -11.04 -2.05 6.51
CA CYS A 46 -11.03 -2.22 7.97
C CYS A 46 -12.35 -1.77 8.60
N TYR A 47 -12.92 -0.66 8.12
CA TYR A 47 -14.21 -0.15 8.56
C TYR A 47 -15.37 -1.08 8.14
N ALA A 48 -15.41 -1.49 6.88
CA ALA A 48 -16.52 -2.29 6.34
C ALA A 48 -16.57 -3.72 6.91
N THR A 49 -15.41 -4.32 7.17
CA THR A 49 -15.30 -5.69 7.70
C THR A 49 -15.17 -5.74 9.21
N ASP A 50 -15.11 -4.59 9.88
CA ASP A 50 -14.88 -4.52 11.32
C ASP A 50 -13.63 -5.32 11.72
N TRP A 51 -12.53 -5.07 10.99
CA TRP A 51 -11.33 -5.89 11.09
C TRP A 51 -10.62 -5.71 12.43
N ARG A 52 -11.00 -6.57 13.38
CA ARG A 52 -10.58 -6.54 14.78
C ARG A 52 -9.06 -6.36 14.97
N VAL A 53 -8.24 -7.10 14.21
CA VAL A 53 -6.77 -7.03 14.26
C VAL A 53 -6.23 -5.61 14.08
N ILE A 54 -6.89 -4.77 13.29
CA ILE A 54 -6.46 -3.38 13.04
C ILE A 54 -7.27 -2.40 13.89
N VAL A 55 -8.59 -2.60 13.97
CA VAL A 55 -9.52 -1.66 14.62
C VAL A 55 -9.34 -1.62 16.14
N ASP A 56 -8.93 -2.72 16.78
CA ASP A 56 -8.68 -2.76 18.24
C ASP A 56 -7.57 -1.80 18.67
N TYR A 57 -6.59 -1.52 17.79
CA TYR A 57 -5.51 -0.58 18.09
C TYR A 57 -5.94 0.88 18.02
N ILE A 58 -7.15 1.20 17.54
CA ILE A 58 -7.64 2.57 17.46
C ILE A 58 -8.19 2.97 18.85
N PRO A 59 -7.62 3.98 19.53
CA PRO A 59 -7.98 4.31 20.92
C PRO A 59 -9.47 4.59 21.13
N TYR A 60 -10.16 5.12 20.11
CA TYR A 60 -11.60 5.39 20.15
C TYR A 60 -12.48 4.14 19.97
N TYR A 61 -12.01 3.12 19.23
CA TYR A 61 -12.79 1.92 18.91
C TYR A 61 -12.49 0.71 19.80
N ASN A 62 -11.48 0.79 20.67
CA ASN A 62 -11.02 -0.28 21.56
C ASN A 62 -12.11 -0.82 22.53
N GLY A 63 -13.22 -0.11 22.69
CA GLY A 63 -14.37 -0.57 23.47
C GLY A 63 -15.36 -1.48 22.72
N LYS A 64 -15.22 -1.62 21.39
CA LYS A 64 -16.18 -2.36 20.52
C LYS A 64 -16.04 -3.87 20.62
N PHE A 65 -14.83 -4.39 20.74
CA PHE A 65 -14.55 -5.81 20.80
C PHE A 65 -13.97 -6.18 22.17
N LYS A 66 -14.82 -6.15 23.18
CA LYS A 66 -14.46 -6.67 24.50
C LYS A 66 -14.49 -8.19 24.44
N GLU A 67 -13.40 -8.83 24.84
CA GLU A 67 -13.45 -10.23 25.22
C GLU A 67 -14.13 -10.27 26.60
N GLU A 68 -15.18 -11.08 26.71
CA GLU A 68 -15.78 -11.42 28.01
C GLU A 68 -14.76 -12.11 28.92
#